data_AF-A0A3D0WP28-F1
#
_entry.id   AF-A0A3D0WP28-F1
#
_cell.length_a   1.000
_cell.length_b   1.000
_cell.length_c   1.000
_cell.angle_alpha   90.00
_cell.angle_beta   90.00
_cell.angle_gamma   90.00
#
_symmetry.space_group_name_H-M   'P 1'
#
loop_
_entity.id
_entity.type
_entity.pdbx_description
1 polymer ?
#
loop_
_entity_poly.entity_id
_entity_poly.type
_entity_poly.pdbx_seq_one_letter_code
_entity_poly.pdbx_strand_id
1 'polypeptide(L)'
;MKKTGIGVLACLLLCLQGQAQLKVEDHRPLFVLKNDAIITAPEEGVWSVATGWENDWMTEWIHATPTEVEQYDEWTILKGEIVLPHGVLYMRDAYREEKPGLIKCVRRFEWKGEKTLSPLTLSVRLRVKGKEMSVFMPGILYYGNKNGARVNPDIIPVYTGKAGEFAIFEDHRYPMPFVMLENREDQYAAAIHFTPSPVRGALLADQWWSAGVEAGDGYTDFVLYSGPIGYNKKHSVAKALQLTPMKYTNTYLSMEPGRIIEKEFYIELYSIDREGSGFQQPVYTSLDLHKPYDAERFPDFNTILASKYRFARSRWVDYGNNAAGYGMYDLQNRKD
;
A
#
# COMPACT_ATOMS: atom_id res chain seq x y z
N MET A 1 -46.76 -31.68 -10.87
CA MET A 1 -45.38 -31.96 -10.42
C MET A 1 -44.52 -32.04 -11.68
N LYS A 2 -43.51 -31.21 -11.99
CA LYS A 2 -42.54 -30.42 -11.23
C LYS A 2 -42.22 -29.13 -12.02
N LYS A 3 -42.40 -27.95 -11.41
CA LYS A 3 -41.89 -26.65 -11.90
C LYS A 3 -40.89 -26.10 -10.87
N THR A 4 -39.77 -26.81 -10.67
CA THR A 4 -38.79 -26.45 -9.63
C THR A 4 -37.36 -26.28 -10.16
N GLY A 5 -37.13 -26.32 -11.47
CA GLY A 5 -35.78 -26.23 -12.05
C GLY A 5 -35.31 -24.85 -12.52
N ILE A 6 -36.22 -23.90 -12.79
CA ILE A 6 -35.86 -22.64 -13.48
C ILE A 6 -35.54 -21.50 -12.50
N GLY A 7 -36.11 -21.50 -11.29
CA GLY A 7 -35.89 -20.44 -10.30
C GLY A 7 -34.50 -20.46 -9.66
N VAL A 8 -33.90 -21.64 -9.49
CA VAL A 8 -32.59 -21.79 -8.82
C VAL A 8 -31.44 -21.34 -9.74
N LEU A 9 -31.54 -21.60 -11.04
CA LEU A 9 -30.53 -21.19 -12.02
C LEU A 9 -30.52 -19.67 -12.25
N ALA A 10 -31.70 -19.03 -12.22
CA ALA A 10 -31.82 -17.57 -12.31
C ALA A 10 -31.28 -16.85 -11.06
N CYS A 11 -31.51 -17.39 -9.85
CA CYS A 11 -30.93 -16.84 -8.61
C CYS A 11 -29.40 -16.96 -8.56
N LEU A 12 -28.81 -18.07 -9.05
CA LEU A 12 -27.35 -18.24 -9.12
C LEU A 12 -26.69 -17.29 -10.14
N LEU A 13 -27.34 -17.02 -11.27
CA LEU A 13 -26.88 -16.03 -12.26
C LEU A 13 -27.03 -14.58 -11.78
N LEU A 14 -28.06 -14.27 -10.98
CA LEU A 14 -28.26 -12.95 -10.37
C LEU A 14 -27.26 -12.65 -9.24
N CYS A 15 -26.83 -13.66 -8.46
CA CYS A 15 -25.82 -13.48 -7.41
C CYS A 15 -24.43 -13.12 -7.96
N LEU A 16 -24.08 -13.59 -9.17
CA LEU A 16 -22.78 -13.30 -9.80
C LEU A 16 -22.68 -11.89 -10.38
N GLN A 17 -23.81 -11.22 -10.67
CA GLN A 17 -23.80 -9.86 -11.27
C GLN A 17 -23.52 -8.74 -10.26
N GLY A 18 -23.62 -9.02 -8.96
CA GLY A 18 -23.37 -8.04 -7.89
C GLY A 18 -21.96 -8.06 -7.33
N GLN A 19 -21.15 -9.07 -7.66
CA GLN A 19 -19.81 -9.24 -7.10
C GLN A 19 -18.74 -8.60 -7.99
N ALA A 20 -17.69 -8.09 -7.37
CA ALA A 20 -16.57 -7.55 -8.12
C ALA A 20 -15.76 -8.68 -8.78
N GLN A 21 -15.24 -8.41 -9.97
CA GLN A 21 -14.48 -9.38 -10.77
C GLN A 21 -13.23 -8.74 -11.35
N LEU A 22 -12.14 -9.50 -11.40
CA LEU A 22 -10.98 -9.15 -12.22
C LEU A 22 -11.24 -9.54 -13.67
N LYS A 23 -11.00 -8.61 -14.59
CA LYS A 23 -10.90 -8.85 -16.03
C LYS A 23 -9.56 -8.34 -16.54
N VAL A 24 -9.14 -8.88 -17.67
CA VAL A 24 -8.03 -8.34 -18.44
C VAL A 24 -8.51 -8.05 -19.86
N GLU A 25 -8.42 -6.78 -20.25
CA GLU A 25 -8.78 -6.30 -21.59
C GLU A 25 -7.59 -5.49 -22.11
N ASP A 26 -7.17 -5.74 -23.34
CA ASP A 26 -5.99 -5.12 -23.96
C ASP A 26 -4.73 -5.16 -23.08
N HIS A 27 -4.50 -6.32 -22.43
CA HIS A 27 -3.41 -6.57 -21.47
C HIS A 27 -3.46 -5.70 -20.19
N ARG A 28 -4.58 -5.02 -19.92
CA ARG A 28 -4.76 -4.18 -18.74
C ARG A 28 -5.72 -4.82 -17.73
N PRO A 29 -5.39 -4.79 -16.43
CA PRO A 29 -6.30 -5.28 -15.39
C PRO A 29 -7.44 -4.27 -15.16
N LEU A 30 -8.66 -4.78 -15.12
CA LEU A 30 -9.89 -4.04 -14.83
C LEU A 30 -10.62 -4.75 -13.69
N PHE A 31 -11.01 -4.00 -12.66
CA PHE A 31 -11.86 -4.51 -11.58
C PHE A 31 -13.26 -3.96 -11.78
N VAL A 32 -14.16 -4.88 -12.10
CA VAL A 32 -15.50 -4.57 -12.58
C VAL A 32 -16.51 -4.86 -11.48
N LEU A 33 -17.43 -3.93 -11.24
CA LEU A 33 -18.56 -4.08 -10.34
C LEU A 33 -19.84 -3.70 -11.08
N LYS A 34 -20.88 -4.54 -11.05
CA LYS A 34 -22.15 -4.33 -11.78
C LYS A 34 -21.95 -4.04 -13.29
N ASN A 35 -20.94 -4.66 -13.90
CA ASN A 35 -20.47 -4.45 -15.28
C ASN A 35 -19.75 -3.14 -15.58
N ASP A 36 -19.55 -2.25 -14.60
CA ASP A 36 -18.73 -1.05 -14.76
C ASP A 36 -17.30 -1.28 -14.28
N ALA A 37 -16.31 -0.88 -15.07
CA ALA A 37 -14.91 -0.86 -14.64
C ALA A 37 -14.74 0.28 -13.61
N ILE A 38 -14.52 -0.10 -12.35
CA ILE A 38 -14.39 0.84 -11.23
C ILE A 38 -12.93 1.09 -10.90
N ILE A 39 -12.11 0.03 -10.86
CA ILE A 39 -10.67 0.17 -10.63
C ILE A 39 -9.95 -0.22 -11.91
N THR A 40 -9.05 0.65 -12.37
CA THR A 40 -8.22 0.44 -13.55
C THR A 40 -6.76 0.78 -13.25
N ALA A 41 -5.85 0.43 -14.15
CA ALA A 41 -4.57 1.15 -14.21
C ALA A 41 -4.80 2.61 -14.67
N PRO A 42 -3.91 3.54 -14.28
CA PRO A 42 -3.84 4.86 -14.91
C PRO A 42 -3.71 4.78 -16.44
N GLU A 43 -4.10 5.85 -17.14
CA GLU A 43 -4.10 5.88 -18.61
C GLU A 43 -2.68 5.75 -19.17
N GLU A 44 -1.72 6.40 -18.52
CA GLU A 44 -0.31 6.39 -18.89
C GLU A 44 0.34 4.99 -18.87
N GLY A 45 -0.15 4.06 -18.04
CA GLY A 45 0.38 2.70 -17.98
C GLY A 45 -0.01 1.91 -16.73
N VAL A 46 0.14 0.58 -16.79
CA VAL A 46 -0.05 -0.34 -15.66
C VAL A 46 1.11 -0.24 -14.66
N TRP A 47 2.31 -0.03 -15.19
CA TRP A 47 3.52 0.15 -14.40
C TRP A 47 4.04 1.56 -14.55
N SER A 48 4.47 2.13 -13.43
CA SER A 48 5.09 3.44 -13.36
C SER A 48 6.30 3.36 -12.43
N VAL A 49 7.42 3.92 -12.84
CA VAL A 49 8.58 4.16 -11.97
C VAL A 49 9.07 5.58 -12.18
N ALA A 50 9.61 6.19 -11.14
CA ALA A 50 10.22 7.52 -11.23
C ALA A 50 11.75 7.38 -11.17
N THR A 51 12.46 7.97 -12.12
CA THR A 51 13.94 7.95 -12.18
C THR A 51 14.59 9.26 -11.76
N GLY A 52 13.77 10.25 -11.38
CA GLY A 52 14.22 11.56 -10.93
C GLY A 52 13.78 11.85 -9.48
N TRP A 53 14.51 12.77 -8.85
CA TRP A 53 14.15 13.34 -7.56
C TRP A 53 14.42 14.84 -7.57
N GLU A 54 13.37 15.65 -7.45
CA GLU A 54 13.45 17.10 -7.48
C GLU A 54 12.44 17.71 -6.50
N ASN A 55 12.81 18.81 -5.84
CA ASN A 55 11.92 19.55 -4.92
C ASN A 55 11.27 18.64 -3.86
N ASP A 56 12.08 17.75 -3.28
CA ASP A 56 11.68 16.73 -2.32
C ASP A 56 10.59 15.77 -2.83
N TRP A 57 10.50 15.52 -4.13
CA TRP A 57 9.52 14.61 -4.71
C TRP A 57 10.05 13.82 -5.90
N MET A 58 9.37 12.72 -6.19
CA MET A 58 9.63 11.86 -7.33
C MET A 58 9.25 12.55 -8.65
N THR A 59 10.15 12.51 -9.63
CA THR A 59 10.01 13.12 -10.95
C THR A 59 10.49 12.17 -12.05
N GLU A 60 10.41 12.59 -13.32
CA GLU A 60 10.82 11.78 -14.48
C GLU A 60 10.13 10.40 -14.48
N TRP A 61 8.81 10.44 -14.49
CA TRP A 61 7.99 9.24 -14.52
C TRP A 61 8.10 8.54 -15.88
N ILE A 62 8.31 7.23 -15.82
CA ILE A 62 8.38 6.35 -16.97
C ILE A 62 7.32 5.27 -16.79
N HIS A 63 6.54 5.04 -17.84
CA HIS A 63 5.36 4.19 -17.81
C HIS A 63 5.49 3.03 -18.79
N ALA A 64 4.89 1.90 -18.44
CA ALA A 64 4.76 0.75 -19.34
C ALA A 64 3.39 0.07 -19.17
N THR A 65 2.98 -0.59 -20.24
CA THR A 65 1.81 -1.48 -20.27
C THR A 65 2.31 -2.91 -20.56
N PRO A 66 1.63 -3.95 -20.07
CA PRO A 66 2.02 -5.33 -20.33
C PRO A 66 1.99 -5.64 -21.82
N THR A 67 2.95 -6.43 -22.27
CA THR A 67 3.04 -6.95 -23.64
C THR A 67 2.57 -8.40 -23.71
N GLU A 68 2.49 -9.08 -22.56
CA GLU A 68 2.12 -10.48 -22.45
C GLU A 68 1.15 -10.69 -21.28
N VAL A 69 0.18 -11.58 -21.50
CA VAL A 69 -0.74 -12.09 -20.49
C VAL A 69 -0.64 -13.61 -20.52
N GLU A 70 -0.36 -14.19 -19.36
CA GLU A 70 -0.32 -15.64 -19.16
C GLU A 70 -1.35 -16.04 -18.12
N GLN A 71 -1.96 -17.21 -18.33
CA GLN A 71 -2.77 -17.89 -17.32
C GLN A 71 -1.97 -19.09 -16.80
N TYR A 72 -1.80 -19.17 -15.48
CA TYR A 72 -1.13 -20.29 -14.84
C TYR A 72 -1.91 -20.69 -13.58
N ASP A 73 -2.62 -21.82 -13.67
CA ASP A 73 -3.60 -22.25 -12.68
C ASP A 73 -4.62 -21.12 -12.39
N GLU A 74 -4.71 -20.66 -11.14
CA GLU A 74 -5.59 -19.57 -10.69
C GLU A 74 -4.98 -18.18 -10.89
N TRP A 75 -3.77 -18.09 -11.46
CA TRP A 75 -3.05 -16.84 -11.63
C TRP A 75 -3.20 -16.26 -13.02
N THR A 76 -3.58 -14.99 -13.07
CA THR A 76 -3.40 -14.14 -14.25
C THR A 76 -2.09 -13.36 -14.10
N ILE A 77 -1.16 -13.57 -15.01
CA ILE A 77 0.19 -12.99 -14.96
C ILE A 77 0.36 -12.01 -16.12
N LEU A 78 0.70 -10.76 -15.80
CA LEU A 78 1.02 -9.73 -16.77
C LEU A 78 2.54 -9.54 -16.80
N LYS A 79 3.16 -9.48 -17.99
CA LYS A 79 4.60 -9.24 -18.15
C LYS A 79 4.89 -8.14 -19.16
N GLY A 80 6.01 -7.47 -18.96
CA GLY A 80 6.54 -6.49 -19.88
C GLY A 80 7.81 -5.87 -19.31
N GLU A 81 8.19 -4.72 -19.85
CA GLU A 81 9.48 -4.11 -19.53
C GLU A 81 9.44 -2.58 -19.61
N ILE A 82 10.32 -1.95 -18.85
CA ILE A 82 10.65 -0.53 -18.95
C ILE A 82 12.12 -0.43 -19.37
N VAL A 83 12.35 0.09 -20.58
CA VAL A 83 13.71 0.31 -21.10
C VAL A 83 14.26 1.60 -20.50
N LEU A 84 15.42 1.51 -19.85
CA LEU A 84 16.07 2.62 -19.15
C LEU A 84 17.52 2.77 -19.65
N PRO A 85 18.19 3.89 -19.33
CA PRO A 85 19.62 3.99 -19.56
C PRO A 85 20.35 2.83 -18.88
N HIS A 86 21.24 2.18 -19.63
CA HIS A 86 22.11 1.08 -19.15
C HIS A 86 21.40 -0.24 -18.82
N GLY A 87 20.12 -0.44 -19.15
CA GLY A 87 19.47 -1.72 -18.91
C GLY A 87 17.96 -1.74 -19.08
N VAL A 88 17.38 -2.86 -18.67
CA VAL A 88 15.93 -3.09 -18.72
C VAL A 88 15.41 -3.43 -17.33
N LEU A 89 14.33 -2.77 -16.93
CA LEU A 89 13.56 -3.12 -15.75
C LEU A 89 12.40 -4.02 -16.17
N TYR A 90 12.51 -5.31 -15.88
CA TYR A 90 11.45 -6.28 -16.15
C TYR A 90 10.35 -6.15 -15.11
N MET A 91 9.12 -6.09 -15.62
CA MET A 91 7.92 -5.86 -14.84
C MET A 91 7.02 -7.09 -14.91
N ARG A 92 6.50 -7.50 -13.76
CA ARG A 92 5.51 -8.58 -13.68
C ARG A 92 4.50 -8.29 -12.59
N ASP A 93 3.22 -8.39 -12.92
CA ASP A 93 2.15 -8.49 -11.92
C ASP A 93 1.56 -9.90 -11.99
N ALA A 94 1.35 -10.52 -10.83
CA ALA A 94 0.63 -11.78 -10.72
C ALA A 94 -0.61 -11.57 -9.87
N TYR A 95 -1.80 -11.78 -10.47
CA TYR A 95 -3.10 -11.60 -9.85
C TYR A 95 -3.75 -12.96 -9.57
N ARG A 96 -4.35 -13.11 -8.39
CA ARG A 96 -5.17 -14.28 -8.01
C ARG A 96 -6.34 -13.84 -7.16
N GLU A 97 -7.53 -14.38 -7.42
CA GLU A 97 -8.69 -14.16 -6.55
C GLU A 97 -8.57 -15.02 -5.28
N GLU A 98 -8.61 -14.39 -4.11
CA GLU A 98 -8.59 -15.11 -2.81
C GLU A 98 -10.02 -15.45 -2.36
N LYS A 99 -10.95 -14.54 -2.61
CA LYS A 99 -12.40 -14.68 -2.42
C LYS A 99 -13.10 -13.65 -3.32
N PRO A 100 -14.40 -13.79 -3.62
CA PRO A 100 -15.12 -12.86 -4.49
C PRO A 100 -14.88 -11.39 -4.12
N GLY A 101 -14.32 -10.64 -5.07
CA GLY A 101 -14.02 -9.21 -4.90
C GLY A 101 -12.77 -8.88 -4.09
N LEU A 102 -11.97 -9.86 -3.68
CA LEU A 102 -10.64 -9.68 -3.08
C LEU A 102 -9.57 -10.38 -3.91
N ILE A 103 -8.73 -9.58 -4.56
CA ILE A 103 -7.70 -10.04 -5.48
C ILE A 103 -6.33 -9.81 -4.86
N LYS A 104 -5.54 -10.86 -4.67
CA LYS A 104 -4.13 -10.78 -4.34
C LYS A 104 -3.34 -10.35 -5.58
N CYS A 105 -2.38 -9.44 -5.39
CA CYS A 105 -1.41 -9.08 -6.41
C CYS A 105 0.02 -9.10 -5.84
N VAL A 106 0.94 -9.65 -6.62
CA VAL A 106 2.38 -9.52 -6.38
C VAL A 106 2.99 -8.80 -7.58
N ARG A 107 3.46 -7.57 -7.36
CA ARG A 107 4.22 -6.81 -8.35
C ARG A 107 5.71 -7.03 -8.14
N ARG A 108 6.39 -7.49 -9.19
CA ARG A 108 7.82 -7.76 -9.24
C ARG A 108 8.53 -6.77 -10.16
N PHE A 109 9.64 -6.26 -9.66
CA PHE A 109 10.59 -5.39 -10.37
C PHE A 109 11.92 -6.14 -10.43
N GLU A 110 12.47 -6.33 -11.62
CA GLU A 110 13.76 -7.02 -11.80
C GLU A 110 14.67 -6.19 -12.71
N TRP A 111 15.78 -5.73 -12.16
CA TRP A 111 16.71 -4.86 -12.89
C TRP A 111 17.79 -5.68 -13.58
N LYS A 112 17.79 -5.67 -14.92
CA LYS A 112 18.84 -6.27 -15.76
C LYS A 112 19.57 -5.18 -16.53
N GLY A 113 20.26 -4.32 -15.78
CA GLY A 113 21.19 -3.36 -16.34
C GLY A 113 22.63 -3.62 -15.94
N GLU A 114 23.54 -2.93 -16.62
CA GLU A 114 24.99 -3.02 -16.39
C GLU A 114 25.44 -2.18 -15.18
N LYS A 115 24.62 -1.20 -14.77
CA LYS A 115 24.93 -0.26 -13.68
C LYS A 115 23.80 -0.21 -12.67
N THR A 116 24.09 0.22 -11.45
CA THR A 116 23.07 0.53 -10.44
C THR A 116 22.15 1.63 -10.96
N LEU A 117 20.84 1.38 -10.89
CA LEU A 117 19.80 2.33 -11.24
C LEU A 117 19.47 3.20 -10.01
N SER A 118 19.74 4.51 -10.11
CA SER A 118 19.50 5.47 -9.04
C SER A 118 19.46 6.90 -9.60
N PRO A 119 18.59 7.79 -9.09
CA PRO A 119 17.54 7.52 -8.11
C PRO A 119 16.39 6.70 -8.72
N LEU A 120 15.67 5.96 -7.89
CA LEU A 120 14.52 5.17 -8.31
C LEU A 120 13.41 5.23 -7.27
N THR A 121 12.18 5.41 -7.70
CA THR A 121 10.98 5.12 -6.89
C THR A 121 10.13 4.09 -7.62
N LEU A 122 9.85 2.97 -6.96
CA LEU A 122 8.95 1.94 -7.44
C LEU A 122 7.53 2.28 -7.01
N SER A 123 6.55 1.96 -7.87
CA SER A 123 5.14 2.25 -7.57
C SER A 123 4.15 1.14 -7.90
N VAL A 124 3.09 1.12 -7.11
CA VAL A 124 1.79 0.55 -7.47
C VAL A 124 0.81 1.72 -7.55
N ARG A 125 0.10 1.84 -8.67
CA ARG A 125 -0.93 2.86 -8.88
C ARG A 125 -2.17 2.19 -9.45
N LEU A 126 -3.31 2.39 -8.78
CA LEU A 126 -4.61 1.85 -9.19
C LEU A 126 -5.64 2.96 -9.13
N ARG A 127 -6.21 3.30 -10.28
CA ARG A 127 -7.19 4.38 -10.43
C ARG A 127 -8.57 3.88 -10.07
N VAL A 128 -9.19 4.52 -9.08
CA VAL A 128 -10.58 4.31 -8.72
C VAL A 128 -11.41 5.43 -9.32
N LYS A 129 -12.40 5.08 -10.13
CA LYS A 129 -13.40 6.02 -10.68
C LYS A 129 -14.14 6.71 -9.52
N GLY A 130 -14.52 7.97 -9.67
CA GLY A 130 -15.34 8.69 -8.69
C GLY A 130 -14.78 10.05 -8.30
N LYS A 131 -15.67 10.99 -7.99
CA LYS A 131 -15.32 12.36 -7.57
C LYS A 131 -15.33 12.48 -6.05
N GLU A 132 -14.39 13.27 -5.51
CA GLU A 132 -14.34 13.67 -4.10
C GLU A 132 -14.60 12.51 -3.10
N MET A 133 -14.03 11.34 -3.40
CA MET A 133 -14.28 10.12 -2.63
C MET A 133 -13.80 10.25 -1.19
N SER A 134 -14.54 9.61 -0.29
CA SER A 134 -14.23 9.64 1.13
C SER A 134 -13.17 8.61 1.49
N VAL A 135 -12.02 9.07 1.95
CA VAL A 135 -10.90 8.19 2.32
C VAL A 135 -10.98 7.75 3.77
N PHE A 136 -10.72 6.47 4.03
CA PHE A 136 -10.44 5.94 5.36
C PHE A 136 -9.08 5.27 5.38
N MET A 137 -8.23 5.72 6.31
CA MET A 137 -6.93 5.15 6.62
C MET A 137 -6.92 4.89 8.13
N PRO A 138 -6.93 3.62 8.58
CA PRO A 138 -6.95 3.28 9.99
C PRO A 138 -5.92 4.07 10.81
N GLY A 139 -6.36 4.70 11.89
CA GLY A 139 -5.49 5.49 12.77
C GLY A 139 -4.93 6.81 12.20
N ILE A 140 -5.21 7.16 10.93
CA ILE A 140 -4.60 8.30 10.25
C ILE A 140 -5.66 9.29 9.74
N LEU A 141 -6.57 8.83 8.87
CA LEU A 141 -7.59 9.66 8.22
C LEU A 141 -8.96 9.00 8.33
N TYR A 142 -9.92 9.71 8.91
CA TYR A 142 -11.32 9.31 8.95
C TYR A 142 -12.16 10.26 8.09
N TYR A 143 -12.50 9.83 6.87
CA TYR A 143 -13.31 10.56 5.89
C TYR A 143 -12.91 12.04 5.77
N GLY A 144 -11.60 12.25 5.60
CA GLY A 144 -11.01 13.56 5.38
C GLY A 144 -10.65 14.39 6.61
N ASN A 145 -10.84 13.84 7.84
CA ASN A 145 -10.45 14.50 9.10
C ASN A 145 -11.02 15.92 9.27
N LYS A 146 -12.29 16.15 8.89
CA LYS A 146 -12.94 17.48 8.95
C LYS A 146 -12.83 18.16 10.32
N ASN A 147 -12.90 17.39 11.42
CA ASN A 147 -12.75 17.93 12.77
C ASN A 147 -11.31 18.31 13.09
N GLY A 148 -10.33 17.50 12.69
CA GLY A 148 -8.91 17.82 12.85
C GLY A 148 -8.51 19.07 12.06
N ALA A 149 -9.06 19.23 10.85
CA ALA A 149 -8.87 20.42 10.03
C ALA A 149 -9.30 21.72 10.72
N ARG A 150 -10.31 21.69 11.61
CA ARG A 150 -10.75 22.86 12.40
C ARG A 150 -9.78 23.23 13.52
N VAL A 151 -8.98 22.28 13.99
CA VAL A 151 -8.00 22.49 15.07
C VAL A 151 -6.69 23.00 14.50
N ASN A 152 -6.12 22.29 13.53
CA ASN A 152 -4.88 22.71 12.88
C ASN A 152 -4.70 22.02 11.52
N PRO A 153 -5.11 22.66 10.41
CA PRO A 153 -5.02 22.07 9.07
C PRO A 153 -3.60 22.09 8.50
N ASP A 154 -2.64 22.75 9.13
CA ASP A 154 -1.26 22.81 8.64
C ASP A 154 -0.42 21.59 9.04
N ILE A 155 -0.84 20.93 10.13
CA ILE A 155 -0.09 19.83 10.76
C ILE A 155 -0.91 18.54 10.73
N ILE A 156 -2.22 18.61 10.96
CA ILE A 156 -3.08 17.42 10.93
C ILE A 156 -3.36 17.05 9.47
N PRO A 157 -3.20 15.78 9.06
CA PRO A 157 -3.58 15.35 7.72
C PRO A 157 -5.05 15.64 7.42
N VAL A 158 -5.30 16.30 6.30
CA VAL A 158 -6.61 16.65 5.75
C VAL A 158 -6.64 16.23 4.29
N TYR A 159 -7.77 15.64 3.88
CA TYR A 159 -7.99 15.21 2.50
C TYR A 159 -9.46 15.40 2.17
N THR A 160 -9.76 16.04 1.05
CA THR A 160 -11.14 16.31 0.60
C THR A 160 -11.47 15.61 -0.72
N GLY A 161 -10.48 15.00 -1.38
CA GLY A 161 -10.66 14.34 -2.67
C GLY A 161 -10.69 15.31 -3.85
N LYS A 162 -10.25 16.56 -3.64
CA LYS A 162 -10.10 17.53 -4.72
C LYS A 162 -8.83 17.26 -5.50
N ALA A 163 -8.91 17.40 -6.83
CA ALA A 163 -7.77 17.19 -7.71
C ALA A 163 -6.49 17.90 -7.24
N GLY A 164 -5.38 17.17 -7.26
CA GLY A 164 -4.07 17.63 -6.78
C GLY A 164 -3.87 17.52 -5.26
N GLU A 165 -4.83 16.98 -4.51
CA GLU A 165 -4.60 16.56 -3.12
C GLU A 165 -4.00 15.15 -3.08
N PHE A 166 -3.16 14.90 -2.07
CA PHE A 166 -2.66 13.58 -1.76
C PHE A 166 -2.50 13.41 -0.25
N ALA A 167 -2.55 12.17 0.19
CA ALA A 167 -2.27 11.77 1.56
C ALA A 167 -1.59 10.41 1.54
N ILE A 168 -0.30 10.38 1.86
CA ILE A 168 0.58 9.22 1.69
C ILE A 168 1.44 9.09 2.94
N PHE A 169 1.44 7.92 3.55
CA PHE A 169 2.11 7.64 4.82
C PHE A 169 2.86 6.32 4.74
N GLU A 170 3.90 6.17 5.55
CA GLU A 170 4.63 4.89 5.62
C GLU A 170 3.69 3.76 6.04
N ASP A 171 3.79 2.62 5.35
CA ASP A 171 2.84 1.52 5.44
C ASP A 171 2.83 0.84 6.82
N HIS A 172 3.96 0.89 7.56
CA HIS A 172 4.05 0.40 8.94
C HIS A 172 3.33 1.25 9.97
N ARG A 173 2.89 2.47 9.61
CA ARG A 173 2.14 3.36 10.50
C ARG A 173 0.66 3.00 10.61
N TYR A 174 0.18 2.15 9.71
CA TYR A 174 -1.20 1.73 9.66
C TYR A 174 -1.44 0.62 10.71
N PRO A 175 -2.25 0.84 11.76
CA PRO A 175 -2.59 -0.20 12.74
C PRO A 175 -3.35 -1.37 12.09
N MET A 176 -4.04 -1.10 10.98
CA MET A 176 -4.59 -2.10 10.07
C MET A 176 -4.15 -1.68 8.67
N PRO A 177 -3.34 -2.49 7.96
CA PRO A 177 -2.60 -2.02 6.78
C PRO A 177 -3.46 -2.04 5.52
N PHE A 178 -4.37 -1.06 5.44
CA PHE A 178 -5.15 -0.79 4.24
C PHE A 178 -5.49 0.70 4.08
N VAL A 179 -5.79 1.08 2.85
CA VAL A 179 -6.38 2.38 2.49
C VAL A 179 -7.70 2.12 1.77
N MET A 180 -8.77 2.82 2.15
CA MET A 180 -10.11 2.63 1.59
C MET A 180 -10.64 3.94 0.99
N LEU A 181 -11.33 3.82 -0.14
CA LEU A 181 -12.07 4.88 -0.81
C LEU A 181 -13.54 4.50 -0.90
N GLU A 182 -14.41 5.38 -0.42
CA GLU A 182 -15.86 5.23 -0.50
C GLU A 182 -16.43 6.24 -1.51
N ASN A 183 -17.16 5.72 -2.49
CA ASN A 183 -18.00 6.51 -3.39
C ASN A 183 -19.46 6.42 -2.93
N ARG A 184 -19.95 7.55 -2.43
CA ARG A 184 -21.27 7.68 -1.82
C ARG A 184 -22.39 7.72 -2.85
N GLU A 185 -22.12 8.33 -4.01
CA GLU A 185 -23.10 8.53 -5.08
C GLU A 185 -23.41 7.21 -5.78
N ASP A 186 -22.36 6.47 -6.12
CA ASP A 186 -22.47 5.20 -6.86
C ASP A 186 -22.58 3.96 -5.94
N GLN A 187 -22.58 4.17 -4.62
CA GLN A 187 -22.76 3.14 -3.60
C GLN A 187 -21.79 1.95 -3.75
N TYR A 188 -20.49 2.25 -3.81
CA TYR A 188 -19.43 1.26 -3.69
C TYR A 188 -18.27 1.77 -2.85
N ALA A 189 -17.43 0.84 -2.43
CA ALA A 189 -16.14 1.16 -1.86
C ALA A 189 -15.06 0.22 -2.43
N ALA A 190 -13.83 0.73 -2.42
CA ALA A 190 -12.65 0.00 -2.81
C ALA A 190 -11.60 0.12 -1.70
N ALA A 191 -10.75 -0.89 -1.55
CA ALA A 191 -9.62 -0.83 -0.65
C ALA A 191 -8.38 -1.48 -1.25
N ILE A 192 -7.21 -0.98 -0.88
CA ILE A 192 -5.93 -1.66 -1.08
C ILE A 192 -5.39 -2.08 0.28
N HIS A 193 -5.18 -3.39 0.46
CA HIS A 193 -4.52 -3.97 1.64
C HIS A 193 -3.07 -4.27 1.29
N PHE A 194 -2.17 -4.20 2.27
CA PHE A 194 -0.75 -4.41 2.03
C PHE A 194 -0.07 -5.05 3.24
N THR A 195 1.03 -5.74 2.99
CA THR A 195 1.92 -6.18 4.07
C THR A 195 2.99 -5.12 4.27
N PRO A 196 3.07 -4.47 5.45
CA PRO A 196 4.12 -3.50 5.73
C PRO A 196 5.51 -4.11 5.57
N SER A 197 6.41 -3.37 4.92
CA SER A 197 7.75 -3.90 4.63
C SER A 197 8.79 -2.79 4.46
N PRO A 198 10.02 -2.97 4.97
CA PRO A 198 11.12 -2.05 4.67
C PRO A 198 11.51 -2.11 3.19
N VAL A 199 12.11 -1.05 2.67
CA VAL A 199 12.54 -0.97 1.27
C VAL A 199 13.99 -1.44 1.14
N ARG A 200 14.24 -2.46 0.31
CA ARG A 200 15.60 -2.91 0.00
C ARG A 200 16.27 -1.96 -1.00
N GLY A 201 17.52 -1.60 -0.73
CA GLY A 201 18.24 -0.60 -1.53
C GLY A 201 17.86 0.85 -1.21
N ALA A 202 17.08 1.07 -0.15
CA ALA A 202 16.76 2.41 0.32
C ALA A 202 18.01 3.21 0.70
N LEU A 203 17.94 4.53 0.48
CA LEU A 203 18.98 5.44 0.94
C LEU A 203 18.96 5.60 2.47
N LEU A 204 17.76 5.68 3.06
CA LEU A 204 17.58 5.82 4.51
C LEU A 204 17.42 4.45 5.16
N ALA A 205 18.05 4.27 6.32
CA ALA A 205 18.02 3.01 7.07
C ALA A 205 16.62 2.67 7.63
N ASP A 206 15.79 3.68 7.84
CA ASP A 206 14.44 3.60 8.37
C ASP A 206 13.37 3.75 7.28
N GLN A 207 13.72 3.63 5.99
CA GLN A 207 12.75 3.76 4.89
C GLN A 207 11.85 2.53 4.74
N TRP A 208 10.55 2.78 4.76
CA TRP A 208 9.52 1.80 4.47
C TRP A 208 8.81 2.09 3.17
N TRP A 209 8.08 1.10 2.67
CA TRP A 209 7.07 1.38 1.66
C TRP A 209 6.04 2.35 2.25
N SER A 210 5.39 3.12 1.40
CA SER A 210 4.32 4.03 1.77
C SER A 210 3.05 3.66 1.03
N ALA A 211 1.91 4.05 1.60
CA ALA A 211 0.59 3.81 1.07
C ALA A 211 -0.27 5.06 1.23
N GLY A 212 -1.19 5.28 0.29
CA GLY A 212 -2.05 6.44 0.33
C GLY A 212 -2.95 6.61 -0.87
N VAL A 213 -3.37 7.85 -1.10
CA VAL A 213 -4.20 8.26 -2.23
C VAL A 213 -3.70 9.55 -2.86
N GLU A 214 -3.95 9.68 -4.16
CA GLU A 214 -3.78 10.90 -4.95
C GLU A 214 -5.07 11.22 -5.71
N ALA A 215 -5.62 12.42 -5.51
CA ALA A 215 -6.88 12.85 -6.11
C ALA A 215 -6.66 13.42 -7.51
N GLY A 216 -7.45 12.95 -8.48
CA GLY A 216 -7.55 13.51 -9.81
C GLY A 216 -8.92 14.13 -10.09
N ASP A 217 -9.15 14.55 -11.34
CA ASP A 217 -10.48 14.98 -11.78
C ASP A 217 -11.30 13.76 -12.20
N GLY A 218 -12.35 13.45 -11.44
CA GLY A 218 -13.21 12.28 -11.70
C GLY A 218 -12.67 10.94 -11.22
N TYR A 219 -11.53 10.92 -10.53
CA TYR A 219 -10.92 9.70 -9.99
C TYR A 219 -10.08 9.96 -8.73
N THR A 220 -9.68 8.89 -8.06
CA THR A 220 -8.59 8.91 -7.07
C THR A 220 -7.73 7.67 -7.27
N ASP A 221 -6.42 7.85 -7.34
CA ASP A 221 -5.48 6.73 -7.43
C ASP A 221 -5.16 6.23 -6.01
N PHE A 222 -5.29 4.94 -5.75
CA PHE A 222 -4.51 4.28 -4.69
C PHE A 222 -3.06 4.24 -5.11
N VAL A 223 -2.17 4.56 -4.16
CA VAL A 223 -0.73 4.56 -4.42
C VAL A 223 0.01 3.78 -3.34
N LEU A 224 0.96 2.94 -3.77
CA LEU A 224 2.04 2.44 -2.93
C LEU A 224 3.36 2.90 -3.52
N TYR A 225 4.22 3.56 -2.74
CA TYR A 225 5.54 3.97 -3.18
C TYR A 225 6.64 3.35 -2.34
N SER A 226 7.81 3.16 -2.92
CA SER A 226 8.96 2.60 -2.20
C SER A 226 9.66 3.64 -1.32
N GLY A 227 8.93 4.47 -0.55
CA GLY A 227 9.51 5.47 0.35
C GLY A 227 8.71 6.76 0.49
N PRO A 228 8.42 7.49 -0.61
CA PRO A 228 7.88 8.86 -0.54
C PRO A 228 6.58 8.98 0.25
N ILE A 229 6.52 9.99 1.13
CA ILE A 229 5.33 10.32 1.93
C ILE A 229 5.04 11.81 1.85
N GLY A 230 3.80 12.17 2.18
CA GLY A 230 3.43 13.55 2.37
C GLY A 230 1.92 13.71 2.45
N TYR A 231 1.49 14.91 2.81
CA TYR A 231 0.08 15.23 2.99
C TYR A 231 -0.12 16.73 2.95
N ASN A 232 -1.36 17.19 2.81
CA ASN A 232 -1.72 18.62 2.73
C ASN A 232 -0.89 19.38 1.68
N LYS A 233 -0.63 18.73 0.54
CA LYS A 233 0.17 19.27 -0.58
C LYS A 233 1.63 19.59 -0.22
N LYS A 234 2.14 19.01 0.87
CA LYS A 234 3.54 19.12 1.28
C LYS A 234 4.22 17.79 0.99
N HIS A 235 5.21 17.81 0.12
CA HIS A 235 6.05 16.67 -0.21
C HIS A 235 7.05 16.38 0.92
N SER A 236 7.38 15.10 1.12
CA SER A 236 8.44 14.64 2.01
C SER A 236 8.30 15.18 3.44
N VAL A 237 7.09 15.06 4.00
CA VAL A 237 6.83 15.43 5.39
C VAL A 237 6.11 14.32 6.16
N ALA A 238 6.56 14.09 7.39
CA ALA A 238 5.94 13.19 8.35
C ALA A 238 5.19 13.97 9.44
N LYS A 239 4.03 13.46 9.85
CA LYS A 239 3.36 13.89 11.09
C LYS A 239 4.03 13.21 12.30
N ALA A 240 5.24 13.64 12.63
CA ALA A 240 6.00 13.10 13.78
C ALA A 240 6.03 14.05 14.99
N LEU A 241 5.87 15.36 14.79
CA LEU A 241 5.87 16.36 15.86
C LEU A 241 4.49 16.98 16.05
N GLN A 242 4.27 17.58 17.21
CA GLN A 242 2.98 18.19 17.55
C GLN A 242 2.75 19.52 16.82
N LEU A 243 3.78 20.36 16.71
CA LEU A 243 3.66 21.76 16.27
C LEU A 243 4.08 22.01 14.80
N THR A 244 4.88 21.13 14.22
CA THR A 244 5.35 21.28 12.84
C THR A 244 5.44 19.92 12.14
N PRO A 245 5.19 19.83 10.83
CA PRO A 245 5.56 18.65 10.06
C PRO A 245 7.08 18.46 10.10
N MET A 246 7.53 17.22 10.26
CA MET A 246 8.95 16.86 10.21
C MET A 246 9.34 16.58 8.76
N LYS A 247 10.46 17.13 8.28
CA LYS A 247 10.99 16.80 6.95
C LYS A 247 11.48 15.35 6.89
N TYR A 248 11.15 14.66 5.81
CA TYR A 248 11.52 13.29 5.53
C TYR A 248 11.70 13.12 4.01
N THR A 249 12.87 13.51 3.52
CA THR A 249 13.22 13.62 2.09
C THR A 249 14.26 12.57 1.69
N ASN A 250 14.62 12.53 0.40
CA ASN A 250 15.56 11.58 -0.20
C ASN A 250 15.15 10.11 0.03
N THR A 251 13.85 9.85 -0.04
CA THR A 251 13.26 8.51 0.16
C THR A 251 13.20 7.72 -1.15
N TYR A 252 14.17 7.92 -2.05
CA TYR A 252 14.35 7.09 -3.23
C TYR A 252 15.23 5.88 -2.88
N LEU A 253 15.34 4.93 -3.80
CA LEU A 253 16.21 3.76 -3.66
C LEU A 253 17.24 3.67 -4.79
N SER A 254 18.23 2.82 -4.58
CA SER A 254 19.20 2.38 -5.59
C SER A 254 19.05 0.88 -5.84
N MET A 255 18.94 0.50 -7.11
CA MET A 255 18.72 -0.90 -7.51
C MET A 255 19.95 -1.43 -8.27
N GLU A 256 20.69 -2.35 -7.65
CA GLU A 256 21.88 -2.97 -8.24
C GLU A 256 21.53 -3.94 -9.39
N PRO A 257 22.46 -4.18 -10.35
CA PRO A 257 22.29 -5.21 -11.37
C PRO A 257 21.86 -6.57 -10.80
N GLY A 258 20.83 -7.18 -11.39
CA GLY A 258 20.30 -8.47 -10.96
C GLY A 258 19.40 -8.42 -9.71
N ARG A 259 19.19 -7.23 -9.12
CA ARG A 259 18.31 -7.07 -7.97
C ARG A 259 16.87 -7.32 -8.38
N ILE A 260 16.14 -8.00 -7.49
CA ILE A 260 14.69 -8.22 -7.58
C ILE A 260 14.05 -7.62 -6.33
N ILE A 261 12.95 -6.89 -6.52
CA ILE A 261 12.09 -6.37 -5.45
C ILE A 261 10.66 -6.78 -5.77
N GLU A 262 9.94 -7.27 -4.77
CA GLU A 262 8.53 -7.65 -4.89
C GLU A 262 7.70 -6.91 -3.84
N LYS A 263 6.51 -6.43 -4.22
CA LYS A 263 5.51 -5.88 -3.31
C LYS A 263 4.22 -6.67 -3.46
N GLU A 264 3.80 -7.28 -2.35
CA GLU A 264 2.50 -7.92 -2.21
C GLU A 264 1.46 -6.93 -1.70
N PHE A 265 0.27 -6.95 -2.30
CA PHE A 265 -0.90 -6.18 -1.90
C PHE A 265 -2.18 -6.90 -2.35
N TYR A 266 -3.32 -6.46 -1.84
CA TYR A 266 -4.64 -7.00 -2.20
C TYR A 266 -5.57 -5.87 -2.59
N ILE A 267 -6.39 -6.10 -3.60
CA ILE A 267 -7.35 -5.15 -4.14
C ILE A 267 -8.73 -5.67 -3.78
N GLU A 268 -9.51 -4.85 -3.07
CA GLU A 268 -10.86 -5.19 -2.65
C GLU A 268 -11.85 -4.21 -3.28
N LEU A 269 -12.92 -4.73 -3.89
CA LEU A 269 -14.00 -3.93 -4.50
C LEU A 269 -15.35 -4.54 -4.14
N TYR A 270 -16.29 -3.72 -3.68
CA TYR A 270 -17.59 -4.19 -3.20
C TYR A 270 -18.63 -3.06 -3.22
N SER A 271 -19.90 -3.45 -3.31
CA SER A 271 -21.03 -2.53 -3.11
C SER A 271 -21.22 -2.20 -1.64
N ILE A 272 -21.76 -1.02 -1.35
CA ILE A 272 -22.17 -0.62 -0.01
C ILE A 272 -23.67 -0.30 0.00
N ASP A 273 -24.35 -0.59 1.11
CA ASP A 273 -25.79 -0.32 1.24
C ASP A 273 -26.08 1.06 1.83
N ARG A 274 -25.09 1.65 2.51
CA ARG A 274 -25.25 2.93 3.23
C ARG A 274 -23.95 3.75 3.21
N GLU A 275 -24.08 5.05 3.02
CA GLU A 275 -22.98 5.99 3.24
C GLU A 275 -22.34 5.81 4.63
N GLY A 276 -21.01 5.90 4.67
CA GLY A 276 -20.21 5.75 5.87
C GLY A 276 -20.09 4.33 6.37
N SER A 277 -20.52 3.32 5.60
CA SER A 277 -20.35 1.91 5.94
C SER A 277 -19.21 1.23 5.19
N GLY A 278 -18.59 1.89 4.20
CA GLY A 278 -17.56 1.30 3.36
C GLY A 278 -16.39 0.73 4.16
N PHE A 279 -16.00 1.35 5.27
CA PHE A 279 -14.89 0.86 6.09
C PHE A 279 -15.12 -0.51 6.75
N GLN A 280 -16.37 -0.96 6.91
CA GLN A 280 -16.67 -2.15 7.71
C GLN A 280 -16.04 -3.42 7.12
N GLN A 281 -16.20 -3.63 5.82
CA GLN A 281 -15.66 -4.79 5.12
C GLN A 281 -14.12 -4.87 5.16
N PRO A 282 -13.35 -3.84 4.81
CA PRO A 282 -11.90 -3.90 4.83
C PRO A 282 -11.32 -4.01 6.24
N VAL A 283 -12.04 -3.55 7.29
CA VAL A 283 -11.65 -3.86 8.67
C VAL A 283 -11.62 -5.38 8.91
N TYR A 284 -12.69 -6.09 8.55
CA TYR A 284 -12.71 -7.55 8.71
C TYR A 284 -11.75 -8.26 7.76
N THR A 285 -11.67 -7.84 6.50
CA THR A 285 -10.72 -8.41 5.54
C THR A 285 -9.27 -8.26 6.03
N SER A 286 -8.89 -7.11 6.60
CA SER A 286 -7.55 -6.91 7.14
C SER A 286 -7.27 -7.80 8.37
N LEU A 287 -8.27 -8.00 9.25
CA LEU A 287 -8.16 -8.95 10.36
C LEU A 287 -7.95 -10.39 9.88
N ASP A 288 -8.65 -10.80 8.81
CA ASP A 288 -8.53 -12.14 8.23
C ASP A 288 -7.19 -12.37 7.53
N LEU A 289 -6.69 -11.35 6.81
CA LEU A 289 -5.40 -11.40 6.11
C LEU A 289 -4.21 -11.49 7.08
N HIS A 290 -4.21 -10.66 8.12
CA HIS A 290 -3.04 -10.54 9.00
C HIS A 290 -3.14 -11.38 10.27
N LYS A 291 -4.35 -11.76 10.68
CA LYS A 291 -4.65 -12.57 11.87
C LYS A 291 -3.89 -12.08 13.12
N PRO A 292 -4.04 -10.80 13.53
CA PRO A 292 -3.29 -10.26 14.66
C PRO A 292 -3.63 -10.92 16.00
N TYR A 293 -4.72 -11.69 16.05
CA TYR A 293 -5.17 -12.47 17.21
C TYR A 293 -4.54 -13.88 17.28
N ASP A 294 -3.78 -14.30 16.27
CA ASP A 294 -3.08 -15.58 16.27
C ASP A 294 -1.81 -15.51 17.13
N ALA A 295 -2.00 -15.78 18.43
CA ALA A 295 -0.93 -15.73 19.41
C ALA A 295 0.17 -16.77 19.16
N GLU A 296 -0.13 -17.87 18.46
CA GLU A 296 0.83 -18.95 18.18
C GLU A 296 1.91 -18.53 17.18
N ARG A 297 1.69 -17.45 16.42
CA ARG A 297 2.70 -16.88 15.51
C ARG A 297 3.79 -16.08 16.22
N PHE A 298 3.59 -15.77 17.50
CA PHE A 298 4.56 -15.06 18.32
C PHE A 298 5.40 -16.05 19.14
N PRO A 299 6.63 -15.66 19.55
CA PRO A 299 7.42 -16.48 20.46
C PRO A 299 6.65 -16.81 21.74
N ASP A 300 6.77 -18.05 22.22
CA ASP A 300 6.12 -18.46 23.46
C ASP A 300 6.64 -17.68 24.68
N PHE A 301 5.89 -17.75 25.79
CA PHE A 301 6.20 -17.00 27.01
C PHE A 301 7.63 -17.25 27.53
N ASN A 302 8.11 -18.50 27.51
CA ASN A 302 9.45 -18.83 28.00
C ASN A 302 10.53 -18.26 27.08
N THR A 303 10.30 -18.31 25.77
CA THR A 303 11.18 -17.70 24.77
C THR A 303 11.22 -16.18 24.92
N ILE A 304 10.07 -15.52 25.14
CA ILE A 304 10.01 -14.08 25.43
C ILE A 304 10.79 -13.76 26.70
N LEU A 305 10.59 -14.51 27.79
CA LEU A 305 11.26 -14.28 29.06
C LEU A 305 12.78 -14.46 28.93
N ALA A 306 13.22 -15.54 28.29
CA ALA A 306 14.63 -15.80 28.04
C ALA A 306 15.27 -14.69 27.17
N SER A 307 14.57 -14.23 26.12
CA SER A 307 15.07 -13.18 25.23
C SER A 307 15.15 -11.82 25.94
N LYS A 308 14.11 -11.45 26.70
CA LYS A 308 14.11 -10.23 27.52
C LYS A 308 15.20 -10.27 28.59
N TYR A 309 15.41 -11.41 29.24
CA TYR A 309 16.50 -11.58 30.20
C TYR A 309 17.87 -11.41 29.54
N ARG A 310 18.13 -12.07 28.41
CA ARG A 310 19.39 -11.91 27.64
C ARG A 310 19.63 -10.45 27.23
N PHE A 311 18.60 -9.77 26.74
CA PHE A 311 18.68 -8.35 26.37
C PHE A 311 18.87 -7.43 27.59
N ALA A 312 18.31 -7.76 28.76
CA ALA A 312 18.62 -7.05 29.98
C ALA A 312 20.09 -7.26 30.36
N ARG A 313 20.58 -8.50 30.33
CA ARG A 313 21.97 -8.87 30.65
C ARG A 313 23.00 -8.19 29.76
N SER A 314 22.72 -7.90 28.50
CA SER A 314 23.64 -7.13 27.64
C SER A 314 23.83 -5.69 28.12
N ARG A 315 22.93 -5.17 28.96
CA ARG A 315 23.00 -3.84 29.57
C ARG A 315 23.41 -3.86 31.04
N TRP A 316 23.86 -5.01 31.57
CA TRP A 316 24.39 -5.05 32.93
C TRP A 316 25.70 -4.26 32.99
N VAL A 317 25.78 -3.31 33.91
CA VAL A 317 26.96 -2.49 34.16
C VAL A 317 27.34 -2.67 35.62
N ASP A 318 28.62 -2.95 35.84
CA ASP A 318 29.20 -3.15 37.15
C ASP A 318 30.38 -2.18 37.31
N TYR A 319 30.25 -1.20 38.21
CA TYR A 319 31.30 -0.26 38.58
C TYR A 319 32.02 -0.69 39.87
N GLY A 320 32.03 -1.99 40.18
CA GLY A 320 32.63 -2.54 41.39
C GLY A 320 31.90 -2.06 42.65
N ASN A 321 32.64 -1.56 43.64
CA ASN A 321 32.07 -1.16 44.94
C ASN A 321 31.22 0.12 44.90
N ASN A 322 31.14 0.82 43.77
CA ASN A 322 30.41 2.09 43.68
C ASN A 322 28.93 1.88 43.33
N ALA A 323 28.64 1.07 42.30
CA ALA A 323 27.28 0.81 41.83
C ALA A 323 27.27 -0.35 40.83
N ALA A 324 26.18 -1.12 40.82
CA ALA A 324 25.89 -2.09 39.77
C ALA A 324 24.41 -2.04 39.42
N GLY A 325 24.08 -2.28 38.14
CA GLY A 325 22.70 -2.24 37.68
C GLY A 325 22.56 -2.41 36.18
N TYR A 326 21.33 -2.25 35.68
CA TYR A 326 21.03 -2.30 34.26
C TYR A 326 20.95 -0.89 33.68
N GLY A 327 21.77 -0.61 32.67
CA GLY A 327 21.71 0.63 31.91
C GLY A 327 20.40 0.77 31.13
N MET A 328 19.90 2.01 31.00
CA MET A 328 18.74 2.29 30.14
C MET A 328 19.06 1.95 28.68
N TYR A 329 20.29 2.22 28.23
CA TYR A 329 20.79 1.96 26.89
C TYR A 329 21.99 1.01 26.95
N ASP A 330 22.27 0.33 25.84
CA ASP A 330 23.51 -0.42 25.67
C ASP A 330 24.68 0.57 25.55
N LEU A 331 25.65 0.47 26.45
CA LEU A 331 26.82 1.34 26.49
C LEU A 331 27.92 0.89 25.52
N GLN A 332 27.89 -0.36 25.01
CA GLN A 332 28.92 -0.88 24.11
C GLN A 332 28.89 -0.22 22.72
N ASN A 333 27.77 0.42 22.36
CA ASN A 333 27.59 1.12 21.09
C ASN A 333 27.62 2.64 21.20
N ARG A 334 27.90 3.21 22.38
CA ARG A 334 28.15 4.64 22.49
C ARG A 334 29.55 4.95 21.98
N LYS A 335 29.61 5.60 20.82
CA LYS A 335 30.75 6.42 20.41
C LYS A 335 30.47 7.85 20.87
N ASP A 336 30.55 8.09 22.17
CA ASP A 336 30.76 9.44 22.69
C ASP A 336 32.24 9.84 22.51
#